data_AF-A0A926PU57-F1
#
_entry.id   AF-A0A926PU57-F1
#
_cell.length_a   1.000
_cell.length_b   1.000
_cell.length_c   1.000
_cell.angle_alpha   90.00
_cell.angle_beta   90.00
_cell.angle_gamma   90.00
#
_symmetry.space_group_name_H-M   'P 1'
#
loop_
_entity.id
_entity.type
_entity.pdbx_description
1 polymer ?
#
loop_
_entity_poly.entity_id
_entity_poly.type
_entity_poly.pdbx_seq_one_letter_code
_entity_poly.pdbx_strand_id
1 'polypeptide(L)' 'MSAIRCPFCDHSKIYQHGRTRKGAQRFKCPTCQQTFTETFDTLYYL' A
#
# COMPACT_ATOMS: atom_id res chain seq x y z
N MET A 1 17.27 -0.96 -0.82
CA MET A 1 16.18 -0.98 0.18
C MET A 1 15.04 -0.14 -0.38
N SER A 2 14.13 -0.74 -1.13
CA SER A 2 13.06 -0.02 -1.83
C SER A 2 12.02 0.48 -0.83
N ALA A 3 12.05 1.77 -0.52
CA ALA A 3 11.10 2.40 0.38
C ALA A 3 9.76 2.61 -0.35
N ILE A 4 8.80 1.72 -0.13
CA ILE A 4 7.43 1.88 -0.62
C ILE A 4 6.82 3.07 0.12
N ARG A 5 6.32 4.06 -0.64
CA ARG A 5 5.64 5.24 -0.12
C ARG A 5 4.15 5.15 -0.39
N CYS A 6 3.37 5.91 0.37
CA CYS A 6 1.95 6.01 0.13
C CYS A 6 1.69 6.82 -1.15
N PRO A 7 0.99 6.26 -2.16
CA PRO A 7 0.69 6.97 -3.40
C PRO A 7 -0.28 8.15 -3.22
N PHE A 8 -0.99 8.23 -2.08
CA PHE A 8 -2.01 9.25 -1.81
C PHE A 8 -1.47 10.52 -1.17
N CYS A 9 -0.42 10.39 -0.35
CA CYS A 9 0.09 11.49 0.46
C CYS A 9 1.63 11.55 0.48
N ASP A 10 2.28 10.78 -0.39
CA ASP A 10 3.74 10.57 -0.48
C ASP A 10 4.41 10.24 0.86
N HIS A 11 3.63 9.69 1.80
CA HIS A 11 4.13 9.39 3.13
C HIS A 11 5.01 8.14 3.10
N SER A 12 6.23 8.26 3.62
CA SER A 12 7.24 7.21 3.60
C SER A 12 7.00 6.10 4.62
N LYS A 13 6.23 6.37 5.68
CA LYS A 13 5.88 5.36 6.67
C LYS A 13 4.54 4.74 6.30
N ILE A 14 4.60 3.46 5.96
CA ILE A 14 3.45 2.58 5.76
C ILE A 14 3.75 1.27 6.46
N TYR A 15 2.70 0.57 6.88
CA TYR A 15 2.84 -0.75 7.50
C TYR A 15 2.07 -1.79 6.71
N GLN A 16 2.51 -3.04 6.82
CA GLN A 16 1.87 -4.17 6.18
C GLN A 16 0.47 -4.40 6.77
N HIS A 17 -0.54 -4.47 5.91
CA HIS A 17 -1.94 -4.62 6.27
C HIS A 17 -2.54 -5.90 5.68
N GLY A 18 -1.86 -7.02 5.96
CA GLY A 18 -2.25 -8.33 5.46
C GLY A 18 -2.03 -8.52 3.96
N ARG A 19 -2.56 -9.62 3.42
CA ARG A 19 -2.41 -9.99 2.01
C ARG A 19 -3.78 -10.16 1.35
N THR A 20 -3.85 -9.89 0.06
CA THR A 20 -5.03 -10.24 -0.76
C THR A 20 -5.16 -11.75 -0.88
N ARG A 21 -6.33 -12.24 -1.31
CA ARG A 21 -6.55 -13.66 -1.64
C ARG A 21 -5.56 -14.21 -2.68
N LYS A 22 -5.04 -13.34 -3.55
CA LYS A 22 -4.03 -13.67 -4.57
C LYS A 22 -2.58 -13.64 -4.02
N GLY A 23 -2.39 -13.39 -2.72
CA GLY A 23 -1.08 -13.32 -2.08
C GLY A 23 -0.40 -11.96 -2.15
N ALA A 24 -0.95 -10.97 -2.86
CA ALA A 24 -0.36 -9.63 -2.95
C ALA A 24 -0.40 -8.92 -1.59
N GLN A 25 0.74 -8.37 -1.16
CA GLN A 25 0.89 -7.63 0.08
C GLN A 25 0.10 -6.31 0.01
N ARG A 26 -0.73 -6.07 1.03
CA ARG A 26 -1.39 -4.78 1.26
C ARG A 26 -0.55 -3.96 2.22
N PHE A 27 -0.59 -2.65 2.04
CA PHE A 27 0.01 -1.65 2.92
C PHE A 27 -1.05 -0.65 3.31
N LYS A 28 -0.99 -0.20 4.56
CA LYS A 28 -1.85 0.86 5.06
C LYS A 28 -0.99 2.04 5.49
N CYS A 29 -1.40 3.23 5.07
CA CYS A 29 -0.80 4.47 5.51
C CYS A 29 -1.43 4.93 6.83
N PRO A 30 -0.66 5.28 7.87
CA PRO A 30 -1.20 5.83 9.10
C PRO A 30 -1.74 7.27 8.91
N THR A 31 -1.23 8.01 7.94
CA THR A 31 -1.55 9.44 7.75
C THR A 31 -2.87 9.64 7.02
N CYS A 32 -3.03 9.02 5.85
CA CYS A 32 -4.28 9.12 5.08
C CYS A 32 -5.24 7.95 5.34
N GLN A 33 -4.83 6.96 6.15
CA GLN A 33 -5.61 5.74 6.46
C GLN A 33 -5.96 4.87 5.25
N GLN A 34 -5.41 5.19 4.07
CA GLN A 34 -5.64 4.44 2.84
C GLN A 34 -4.84 3.15 2.79
N THR A 35 -5.46 2.13 2.20
CA THR A 35 -4.86 0.82 1.96
C THR A 35 -4.59 0.65 0.47
N PHE A 36 -3.40 0.19 0.12
CA PHE A 36 -2.98 -0.05 -1.27
C PHE A 36 -2.11 -1.30 -1.36
N THR A 37 -1.85 -1.83 -2.56
CA THR A 37 -1.02 -3.02 -2.77
C THR A 37 0.31 -2.67 -3.46
N GLU A 38 1.32 -3.53 -3.30
CA GLU A 38 2.65 -3.35 -3.92
C GLU A 38 2.65 -3.38 -5.45
N THR A 39 1.58 -3.90 -6.05
CA THR A 39 1.47 -4.07 -7.49
C THR A 39 1.43 -2.72 -8.17
N PHE A 40 2.61 -2.28 -8.64
CA PHE A 40 2.90 -1.01 -9.30
C PHE A 40 1.98 -0.67 -10.49
N ASP A 41 1.24 -1.64 -11.03
CA ASP A 41 0.47 -1.47 -12.26
C ASP A 41 -1.04 -1.45 -12.11
N THR A 42 -1.58 -1.66 -10.90
CA THR A 42 -3.03 -1.57 -10.75
C THR A 42 -3.40 -0.86 -9.47
N LEU A 43 -3.73 0.42 -9.63
CA LEU A 43 -4.72 1.11 -8.82
C LEU A 43 -6.08 0.39 -8.97
N TYR A 44 -6.19 -0.87 -8.55
CA TYR A 44 -7.48 -1.50 -8.31
C TYR A 44 -7.99 -0.93 -6.98
N TYR A 45 -8.54 0.28 -7.08
CA TYR A 45 -9.50 0.79 -6.11
C TYR A 45 -10.67 -0.21 -6.05
N LEU A 46 -10.82 -0.87 -4.92
CA LEU A 46 -12.07 -1.49 -4.48
C LEU A 46 -12.50 -0.75 -3.22
#